data_AF-A0A0B1SCV3-F1
#
_entry.id   AF-A0A0B1SCV3-F1
#
_cell.length_a   1.000
_cell.length_b   1.000
_cell.length_c   1.000
_cell.angle_alpha   90.00
_cell.angle_beta   90.00
_cell.angle_gamma   90.00
#
_symmetry.space_group_name_H-M   'P 1'
#
loop_
_entity.id
_entity.type
_entity.pdbx_description
1 polymer ?
#
loop_
_entity_poly.entity_id
_entity_poly.type
_entity_poly.pdbx_seq_one_letter_code
_entity_poly.pdbx_strand_id
1 'polypeptide(L)'
;MLAEMFKKCRSLPGAERLVRHFASKGVPMAICSGSCSRSFQWKAESHRDWVDLIPLHVLCGDDDSIKRGKPFPDGFLETARRLALISTFFSLYFLFQNLFIHLFLV
;
A
#
# COMPACT_ATOMS: atom_id res chain seq x y z
N MET A 1 9.96 -15.68 14.31
CA MET A 1 9.10 -16.61 13.55
C MET A 1 8.39 -15.90 12.41
N LEU A 2 7.52 -14.89 12.64
CA LEU A 2 6.81 -14.18 11.55
C LEU A 2 7.66 -13.24 10.69
N ALA A 3 8.58 -12.48 11.30
CA ALA A 3 9.45 -11.56 10.55
C ALA A 3 10.27 -12.27 9.46
N GLU A 4 10.89 -13.40 9.81
CA GLU A 4 11.65 -14.25 8.88
C GLU A 4 10.80 -14.82 7.74
N MET A 5 9.52 -15.09 7.99
CA MET A 5 8.60 -15.54 6.94
C MET A 5 8.29 -14.41 5.97
N PHE A 6 8.04 -13.20 6.45
CA PHE A 6 7.77 -12.04 5.60
C PHE A 6 8.93 -11.71 4.67
N LYS A 7 10.17 -11.78 5.15
CA LYS A 7 11.37 -11.57 4.31
C LYS A 7 11.50 -12.59 3.17
N LYS A 8 10.88 -13.76 3.28
CA LYS A 8 10.89 -14.82 2.26
C LYS A 8 9.66 -14.79 1.35
N CYS A 9 8.64 -13.99 1.69
CA CYS A 9 7.47 -13.84 0.84
C CYS A 9 7.87 -13.17 -0.47
N ARG A 10 7.45 -13.76 -1.59
CA ARG A 10 7.59 -13.14 -2.91
C ARG A 10 6.39 -12.25 -3.18
N SER A 11 6.62 -11.16 -3.92
CA SER A 11 5.53 -10.36 -4.48
C SER A 11 4.71 -11.18 -5.48
N LEU A 12 3.45 -10.75 -5.71
CA LEU A 12 2.62 -11.38 -6.73
C LEU A 12 3.22 -11.14 -8.12
N PRO A 13 3.13 -12.12 -9.04
CA PRO A 13 3.59 -11.95 -10.41
C PRO A 13 3.00 -10.67 -11.04
N GLY A 14 3.87 -9.82 -11.56
CA GLY A 14 3.48 -8.56 -12.21
C GLY A 14 3.30 -7.35 -11.28
N ALA A 15 3.32 -7.52 -9.95
CA ALA A 15 3.18 -6.39 -9.01
C ALA A 15 4.27 -5.33 -9.22
N GLU A 16 5.54 -5.74 -9.22
CA GLU A 16 6.67 -4.84 -9.47
C GLU A 16 6.57 -4.15 -10.83
N ARG A 17 6.25 -4.91 -11.89
CA ARG A 17 6.11 -4.35 -13.24
C ARG A 17 5.05 -3.26 -13.28
N LEU A 18 3.93 -3.46 -12.58
CA LEU A 18 2.84 -2.49 -12.51
C LEU A 18 3.26 -1.23 -11.74
N VAL A 19 3.91 -1.39 -10.58
CA VAL A 19 4.41 -0.25 -9.78
C VAL A 19 5.39 0.60 -10.59
N ARG A 20 6.36 -0.04 -11.25
CA ARG A 20 7.35 0.66 -12.07
C ARG A 20 6.71 1.35 -13.26
N HIS A 21 5.70 0.73 -13.89
CA HIS A 21 4.96 1.33 -14.98
C HIS A 21 4.24 2.61 -14.52
N PHE A 22 3.49 2.54 -13.42
CA PHE A 22 2.77 3.68 -12.84
C PHE A 22 3.72 4.79 -12.38
N ALA A 23 4.84 4.43 -11.73
CA ALA A 23 5.88 5.38 -11.38
C ALA A 23 6.43 6.12 -12.63
N SER A 24 6.74 5.38 -13.71
CA SER A 24 7.24 5.98 -14.96
C SER A 24 6.21 6.87 -15.68
N LYS A 25 4.92 6.66 -15.40
CA LYS A 25 3.81 7.44 -15.97
C LYS A 25 3.33 8.56 -15.06
N GLY A 26 3.93 8.71 -13.88
CA GLY A 26 3.53 9.71 -12.89
C GLY A 26 2.13 9.46 -12.32
N VAL A 27 1.67 8.21 -12.33
CA VAL A 27 0.37 7.86 -11.76
C VAL A 27 0.51 7.88 -10.23
N PRO A 28 -0.30 8.69 -9.50
CA PRO A 28 -0.23 8.75 -8.04
C PRO A 28 -0.58 7.40 -7.43
N MET A 29 0.24 6.86 -6.54
CA MET A 29 0.01 5.55 -5.90
C MET A 29 -0.02 5.69 -4.37
N ALA A 30 -0.69 4.74 -3.70
CA ALA A 30 -0.69 4.61 -2.24
C ALA A 30 -0.64 3.15 -1.82
N ILE A 31 -0.28 2.83 -0.57
CA ILE A 31 -0.46 1.50 0.03
C ILE A 31 -1.44 1.66 1.19
N CYS A 32 -2.51 0.86 1.22
CA CYS A 32 -3.41 0.77 2.36
C CYS A 32 -3.27 -0.62 3.01
N SER A 33 -2.65 -0.67 4.19
CA SER A 33 -2.38 -1.92 4.90
C SER A 33 -3.01 -1.93 6.29
N GLY A 34 -3.60 -3.06 6.69
CA GLY A 34 -4.04 -3.28 8.08
C GLY A 34 -2.88 -3.50 9.07
N SER A 35 -1.64 -3.43 8.59
CA SER A 35 -0.43 -3.66 9.36
C SER A 35 -0.01 -2.40 10.13
N CYS A 36 0.68 -2.56 11.26
CA CYS A 36 1.50 -1.51 11.84
C CYS A 36 2.83 -1.35 11.09
N SER A 37 3.50 -0.22 11.26
CA SER A 37 4.82 0.15 10.71
C SER A 37 5.86 -0.93 10.92
N ARG A 38 5.95 -1.47 12.14
CA ARG A 38 6.89 -2.57 12.46
C ARG A 38 6.68 -3.78 11.57
N SER A 39 5.42 -4.22 11.43
CA SER A 39 5.10 -5.41 10.62
C SER A 39 5.09 -5.13 9.11
N PHE A 40 4.89 -3.87 8.71
CA PHE A 40 5.00 -3.43 7.33
C PHE A 40 6.47 -3.44 6.87
N GLN A 41 7.40 -2.97 7.70
CA GLN A 41 8.83 -2.98 7.40
C GLN A 41 9.32 -4.38 7.02
N TRP A 42 8.94 -5.42 7.77
CA TRP A 42 9.34 -6.81 7.44
C TRP A 42 8.75 -7.32 6.11
N LYS A 43 7.56 -6.85 5.71
CA LYS A 43 6.92 -7.21 4.44
C LYS A 43 7.53 -6.47 3.26
N ALA A 44 7.96 -5.23 3.49
CA ALA A 44 8.54 -4.35 2.48
C ALA A 44 10.03 -4.61 2.27
N GLU A 45 10.75 -5.14 3.27
CA GLU A 45 12.22 -5.29 3.27
C GLU A 45 12.78 -5.91 1.99
N SER A 46 12.25 -7.06 1.56
CA SER A 46 12.72 -7.76 0.35
C SER A 46 12.24 -7.14 -0.96
N HIS A 47 11.51 -6.03 -0.89
CA HIS A 47 10.80 -5.41 -2.02
C HIS A 47 11.00 -3.89 -2.10
N ARG A 48 11.92 -3.33 -1.30
CA ARG A 48 12.11 -1.87 -1.14
C ARG A 48 12.34 -1.16 -2.48
N ASP A 49 13.08 -1.79 -3.39
CA ASP A 49 13.46 -1.25 -4.71
C ASP A 49 12.28 -0.80 -5.59
N TRP A 50 11.07 -1.30 -5.34
CA TRP A 50 9.87 -0.88 -6.03
C TRP A 50 8.76 -0.43 -5.08
N VAL A 51 8.69 -0.93 -3.84
CA VAL A 51 7.73 -0.44 -2.83
C VAL A 51 7.99 1.04 -2.53
N ASP A 52 9.25 1.47 -2.51
CA ASP A 52 9.62 2.86 -2.22
C ASP A 52 9.25 3.83 -3.35
N LEU A 53 8.84 3.32 -4.52
CA LEU A 53 8.25 4.14 -5.59
C LEU A 53 6.80 4.57 -5.28
N ILE A 54 6.18 3.98 -4.25
CA ILE A 54 4.83 4.33 -3.82
C ILE A 54 4.94 5.34 -2.66
N PRO A 55 4.60 6.61 -2.88
CA PRO A 55 4.95 7.68 -1.94
C PRO A 55 4.06 7.71 -0.68
N LEU A 56 2.83 7.21 -0.76
CA LEU A 56 1.86 7.29 0.33
C LEU A 56 1.61 5.92 0.95
N HIS A 57 1.95 5.75 2.23
CA HIS A 57 1.62 4.56 3.00
C HIS A 57 0.62 4.88 4.11
N VAL A 58 -0.56 4.26 4.06
CA VAL A 58 -1.57 4.33 5.11
C VAL A 58 -1.60 2.99 5.83
N LEU A 59 -0.97 2.98 7.01
CA LEU A 59 -0.77 1.80 7.85
C LEU A 59 -1.79 1.83 8.99
N CYS A 60 -2.95 1.22 8.77
CA CYS A 60 -4.11 1.30 9.65
C CYS A 60 -3.83 0.81 11.08
N GLY A 61 -2.79 0.01 11.29
CA GLY A 61 -2.40 -0.46 12.62
C GLY A 61 -1.79 0.62 13.52
N ASP A 62 -1.31 1.73 12.95
CA ASP A 62 -0.67 2.84 13.66
C ASP A 62 -1.35 4.19 13.39
N ASP A 63 -2.49 4.20 12.70
CA ASP A 63 -3.11 5.42 12.21
C ASP A 63 -4.33 5.81 13.05
N ASP A 64 -4.16 6.80 13.92
CA ASP A 64 -5.20 7.27 14.85
C ASP A 64 -6.45 7.83 14.13
N SER A 65 -6.33 8.22 12.87
CA SER A 65 -7.48 8.67 12.08
C SER A 65 -8.40 7.51 11.65
N ILE A 66 -7.91 6.26 11.73
CA ILE A 66 -8.61 5.05 11.33
C ILE A 66 -9.17 4.37 12.58
N LYS A 67 -10.45 4.62 12.86
CA LYS A 67 -11.13 4.07 14.05
C LYS A 67 -11.45 2.58 13.93
N ARG A 68 -11.72 2.12 12.70
CA ARG A 68 -12.10 0.72 12.44
C ARG A 68 -11.22 0.14 11.34
N GLY A 69 -10.45 -0.88 11.70
CA GLY A 69 -9.70 -1.67 10.72
C GLY A 69 -10.61 -2.49 9.80
N LYS A 70 -10.03 -3.28 8.91
CA LYS A 70 -10.81 -4.18 8.03
C LYS A 70 -11.72 -5.09 8.87
N PRO A 71 -12.95 -5.41 8.40
CA PRO A 71 -13.49 -5.16 7.07
C PRO A 71 -14.11 -3.77 6.86
N PHE A 72 -14.02 -2.86 7.83
CA PHE A 72 -14.59 -1.51 7.70
C PHE A 72 -13.83 -0.66 6.65
N PRO A 73 -14.52 0.30 6.01
CA PRO A 73 -13.95 1.04 4.89
C PRO A 73 -13.00 2.17 5.31
N ASP A 74 -12.88 2.45 6.61
CA ASP A 74 -12.19 3.63 7.15
C ASP A 74 -10.77 3.79 6.61
N GLY A 75 -9.99 2.71 6.54
CA GLY A 75 -8.63 2.77 5.97
C GLY A 75 -8.61 3.09 4.48
N PHE A 76 -9.58 2.61 3.72
CA PHE A 76 -9.70 2.93 2.29
C PHE A 76 -10.12 4.38 2.07
N LEU A 77 -11.07 4.88 2.86
CA LEU A 77 -11.54 6.26 2.80
C LEU A 77 -10.42 7.24 3.16
N GLU A 78 -9.66 6.95 4.21
CA GLU A 78 -8.54 7.80 4.61
C GLU A 78 -7.41 7.78 3.58
N THR A 79 -7.14 6.62 2.97
CA THR A 79 -6.17 6.51 1.86
C THR A 79 -6.59 7.37 0.68
N ALA A 80 -7.86 7.28 0.25
CA ALA A 80 -8.40 8.10 -0.83
C ALA A 80 -8.30 9.60 -0.51
N ARG A 81 -8.66 9.99 0.72
CA ARG A 81 -8.57 11.38 1.18
C ARG A 81 -7.15 11.92 1.10
N ARG A 82 -6.15 11.16 1.55
CA ARG A 82 -4.73 11.57 1.51
C ARG A 82 -4.18 11.58 0.09
N LEU A 83 -4.56 10.60 -0.73
CA LEU A 83 -4.14 10.53 -2.14
C LEU A 83 -4.66 11.71 -2.96
N ALA A 84 -5.89 12.17 -2.67
CA ALA A 84 -6.48 13.35 -3.29
C ALA A 84 -5.75 14.67 -2.98
N LEU A 85 -4.95 14.72 -1.90
CA LEU A 85 -4.13 15.90 -1.58
C LEU A 85 -2.84 15.96 -2.41
N ILE A 86 -2.39 14.83 -2.95
CA ILE A 86 -1.15 14.73 -3.74
C ILE A 86 -1.42 14.53 -5.24
N SER A 87 -2.68 14.32 -5.63
CA SER A 87 -3.12 14.20 -7.02
C SER A 87 -3.89 15.44 -7.46
N THR A 88 -3.50 16.05 -8.58
CA THR A 88 -4.24 17.14 -9.24
C THR A 88 -5.39 16.65 -10.11
N PHE A 89 -5.44 15.35 -10.44
CA PHE A 89 -6.49 14.76 -11.25
C PHE A 89 -7.57 14.11 -10.38
N PHE A 90 -8.80 14.61 -10.52
CA PHE A 90 -10.01 13.89 -10.15
C PHE A 90 -10.17 12.71 -11.11
N SER A 91 -10.15 11.46 -10.63
CA SER A 91 -11.07 10.36 -11.04
C SER A 91 -10.47 8.95 -10.80
N LEU A 92 -11.40 8.01 -10.57
CA LEU A 92 -11.29 6.55 -10.44
C LEU A 92 -10.22 5.96 -9.49
N TYR A 93 -10.68 5.30 -8.43
CA TYR A 93 -9.85 4.48 -7.54
C TYR A 93 -9.94 3.00 -7.94
N PHE A 94 -8.80 2.32 -8.14
CA PHE A 94 -8.73 0.88 -8.33
C PHE A 94 -8.22 0.19 -7.06
N LEU A 95 -8.96 -0.81 -6.58
CA LEU A 95 -8.63 -1.57 -5.38
C LEU A 95 -8.07 -2.95 -5.73
N PHE A 96 -6.81 -3.19 -5.39
CA PHE A 96 -6.20 -4.53 -5.46
C PHE A 96 -6.14 -5.14 -4.04
N GLN A 97 -6.87 -6.24 -3.82
CA GLN A 97 -6.91 -6.91 -2.52
C GLN A 97 -6.38 -8.34 -2.61
N ASN A 98 -5.27 -8.63 -1.90
CA ASN A 98 -4.82 -9.99 -1.60
C ASN A 98 -4.16 -10.08 -0.21
N LEU A 99 -4.29 -11.23 0.44
CA LEU A 99 -4.11 -11.45 1.90
C LEU A 99 -2.69 -11.20 2.45
N PHE A 100 -1.65 -11.13 1.61
CA PHE A 100 -0.26 -11.08 2.09
C PHE A 100 0.45 -9.73 1.89
N ILE A 101 0.09 -8.93 0.88
CA ILE A 101 0.56 -7.56 0.69
C ILE A 101 -0.59 -6.81 0.04
N HIS A 102 -1.31 -5.99 0.82
CA HIS A 102 -2.33 -5.11 0.27
C HIS A 102 -1.63 -3.91 -0.37
N LEU A 103 -1.17 -4.12 -1.60
CA LEU A 103 -0.63 -3.07 -2.43
C LEU A 103 -1.82 -2.36 -3.10
N PHE A 104 -2.07 -1.11 -2.73
CA PHE A 104 -2.86 -0.25 -3.61
C PHE A 104 -1.92 0.15 -4.76
N LEU A 105 -2.42 0.05 -5.97
CA LEU A 105 -1.77 0.60 -7.15
C LEU A 105 -2.88 1.36 -7.84
N VAL A 106 -2.81 2.67 -7.75
CA VAL A 106 -3.55 3.56 -8.65
C VAL A 106 -2.68 3.74 -9.87
#